data_AF-A0A3P7LSN9-F1
#
_entry.id   AF-A0A3P7LSN9-F1
#
_cell.length_a   1.000
_cell.length_b   1.000
_cell.length_c   1.000
_cell.angle_alpha   90.00
_cell.angle_beta   90.00
_cell.angle_gamma   90.00
#
_symmetry.space_group_name_H-M   'P 1'
#
loop_
_entity.id
_entity.type
_entity.pdbx_description
1 polymer ?
#
loop_
_entity_poly.entity_id
_entity_poly.type
_entity_poly.pdbx_seq_one_letter_code
_entity_poly.pdbx_strand_id
1 'polypeptide(L)'
;MSKIDQISIEELDIIYRIPHCVPISAHHKWNFDDLLEKMWQYLNLIRIYTKPRGQLPDYSAPIVLNAEKNTVDDLCLKIHKSLQKDFKAALVWGASAKHNPQRVGKEHVLFDEDVVQILKRALVWGASAKHNPQRVGKEHVLFDEDVVQILKRYVSIASYHTMPLIIEFLQNLMAKIMTTC
;
A
#
# COMPACT_ATOMS: atom_id res chain seq x y z
N MET A 1 1.61 -1.50 -29.36
CA MET A 1 2.23 -1.47 -30.70
C MET A 1 3.21 -0.32 -30.72
N SER A 2 4.47 -0.52 -31.12
CA SER A 2 5.46 0.57 -31.22
C SER A 2 5.65 0.98 -32.70
N LYS A 3 6.19 2.17 -32.96
CA LYS A 3 6.49 2.76 -34.29
C LYS A 3 5.30 3.38 -35.03
N ILE A 4 4.44 4.08 -34.30
CA ILE A 4 3.28 4.77 -34.90
C ILE A 4 3.67 5.96 -35.79
N ASP A 5 4.94 6.36 -35.75
CA ASP A 5 5.55 7.37 -36.63
C ASP A 5 5.72 6.90 -38.08
N GLN A 6 5.54 5.61 -38.36
CA GLN A 6 5.68 5.02 -39.70
C GLN A 6 4.35 4.63 -40.34
N ILE A 7 3.22 4.92 -39.69
CA ILE A 7 1.88 4.58 -40.17
C ILE A 7 1.06 5.85 -40.43
N SER A 8 0.09 5.73 -41.34
CA SER A 8 -0.86 6.81 -41.64
C SER A 8 -1.85 7.04 -40.51
N ILE A 9 -2.53 8.20 -40.52
CA ILE A 9 -3.55 8.55 -39.52
C ILE A 9 -4.74 7.58 -39.61
N GLU A 10 -5.11 7.17 -40.81
CA GLU A 10 -6.20 6.23 -41.07
C GLU A 10 -5.89 4.84 -40.49
N GLU A 11 -4.64 4.38 -40.58
CA GLU A 11 -4.20 3.12 -39.96
C GLU A 11 -4.16 3.22 -38.44
N LEU A 12 -3.73 4.38 -37.91
CA LEU A 12 -3.73 4.64 -36.48
C LEU A 12 -5.14 4.53 -35.88
N ASP A 13 -6.15 5.09 -36.55
CA ASP A 13 -7.57 4.98 -36.15
C ASP A 13 -8.07 3.53 -36.10
N ILE A 14 -7.62 2.68 -37.03
CA ILE A 14 -7.94 1.24 -37.01
C ILE A 14 -7.31 0.58 -35.78
N ILE A 15 -6.07 0.93 -35.45
CA ILE A 15 -5.35 0.36 -34.31
C ILE A 15 -5.99 0.74 -32.98
N TYR A 16 -6.51 1.97 -32.84
CA TYR A 16 -7.25 2.39 -31.63
C TYR A 16 -8.53 1.58 -31.39
N ARG A 17 -9.11 0.96 -32.43
CA ARG A 17 -10.27 0.08 -32.28
C ARG A 17 -9.92 -1.32 -31.76
N ILE A 18 -8.64 -1.70 -31.74
CA ILE A 18 -8.19 -2.99 -31.22
C ILE A 18 -8.21 -2.93 -29.68
N PRO A 19 -8.96 -3.81 -29.01
CA PRO A 19 -9.02 -3.83 -27.55
C PRO A 19 -7.66 -4.17 -26.95
N HIS A 20 -7.36 -3.61 -25.77
CA HIS A 20 -6.09 -3.80 -25.04
C HIS A 20 -4.83 -3.36 -25.83
N CYS A 21 -4.98 -2.51 -26.85
CA CYS A 21 -3.86 -1.94 -27.59
C CYS A 21 -3.67 -0.46 -27.23
N VAL A 22 -2.43 -0.08 -26.94
CA VAL A 22 -2.01 1.32 -26.92
C VAL A 22 -0.95 1.52 -28.02
N PRO A 23 -1.25 2.30 -29.07
CA PRO A 23 -0.27 2.68 -30.08
C PRO A 23 0.70 3.71 -29.48
N ILE A 24 2.02 3.46 -29.54
CA ILE A 24 3.05 4.37 -29.02
C ILE A 24 4.15 4.62 -30.06
N SER A 25 4.84 5.76 -29.97
CA SER A 25 6.14 5.97 -30.65
C SER A 25 7.21 6.17 -29.59
N ALA A 26 8.10 5.20 -29.43
CA ALA A 26 9.19 5.28 -28.45
C ALA A 26 10.17 6.42 -28.74
N HIS A 27 10.49 6.63 -30.02
CA HIS A 27 11.42 7.67 -30.47
C HIS A 27 10.87 9.09 -30.20
N HIS A 28 9.59 9.31 -30.49
CA HIS A 28 8.95 10.60 -30.31
C HIS A 28 8.24 10.76 -28.95
N LYS A 29 8.25 9.70 -28.12
CA LYS A 29 7.56 9.62 -26.83
C LYS A 29 6.06 9.90 -26.92
N TRP A 30 5.42 9.51 -28.02
CA TRP A 30 3.98 9.69 -28.20
C TRP A 30 3.18 8.62 -27.45
N ASN A 31 2.06 9.03 -26.86
CA ASN A 31 1.09 8.17 -26.16
C ASN A 31 1.63 7.38 -24.97
N PHE A 32 2.73 7.85 -24.37
CA PHE A 32 3.25 7.28 -23.13
C PHE A 32 2.30 7.50 -21.95
N ASP A 33 1.59 8.63 -21.93
CA ASP A 33 0.59 8.96 -20.90
C ASP A 33 -0.57 7.96 -20.93
N ASP A 34 -1.14 7.69 -22.12
CA ASP A 34 -2.21 6.69 -22.30
C ASP A 34 -1.74 5.28 -21.91
N LEU A 35 -0.49 4.94 -22.25
CA LEU A 35 0.09 3.65 -21.88
C LEU A 35 0.19 3.52 -20.36
N LEU A 36 0.71 4.55 -19.68
CA LEU A 36 0.79 4.59 -18.22
C LEU A 36 -0.58 4.52 -17.57
N GLU A 37 -1.56 5.26 -18.08
CA GLU A 37 -2.93 5.23 -17.59
C GLU A 37 -3.56 3.85 -17.74
N LYS A 38 -3.43 3.22 -18.92
CA LYS A 38 -3.93 1.86 -19.16
C LYS A 38 -3.25 0.84 -18.28
N MET A 39 -1.94 0.96 -18.10
CA MET A 39 -1.20 0.09 -17.18
C MET A 39 -1.71 0.22 -15.75
N TRP A 40 -1.92 1.45 -15.27
CA TRP A 40 -2.49 1.69 -13.94
C TRP A 40 -3.89 1.09 -13.79
N GLN A 41 -4.75 1.29 -14.80
CA GLN A 41 -6.10 0.71 -14.85
C GLN A 41 -6.07 -0.83 -14.80
N TYR A 42 -5.19 -1.48 -15.59
CA TYR A 42 -5.10 -2.95 -15.61
C TYR A 42 -4.47 -3.55 -14.36
N LEU A 43 -3.51 -2.85 -13.74
CA LEU A 43 -2.87 -3.33 -12.51
C LEU A 43 -3.81 -3.28 -11.31
N ASN A 44 -4.85 -2.43 -11.37
CA ASN A 44 -5.91 -2.32 -10.36
C ASN A 44 -5.34 -2.25 -8.94
N LEU A 45 -4.48 -1.25 -8.71
CA LEU A 45 -3.74 -1.06 -7.47
C LEU A 45 -4.39 0.01 -6.61
N ILE A 46 -4.23 -0.12 -5.29
CA ILE A 46 -4.62 0.90 -4.32
C ILE A 46 -3.42 1.31 -3.46
N ARG A 47 -3.37 2.58 -3.08
CA ARG A 47 -2.32 3.23 -2.31
C ARG A 47 -2.83 3.48 -0.90
N ILE A 48 -2.16 2.90 0.08
CA ILE A 48 -2.51 3.06 1.50
C ILE A 48 -1.41 3.84 2.20
N TYR A 49 -1.78 4.95 2.83
CA TYR A 49 -0.84 5.80 3.57
C TYR A 49 -0.77 5.35 5.02
N THR A 50 0.45 5.16 5.52
CA THR A 50 0.63 4.77 6.93
C THR A 50 0.76 5.99 7.83
N LYS A 51 0.14 5.91 9.00
CA LYS A 51 0.22 6.95 10.02
C LYS A 51 0.72 6.37 11.34
N PRO A 52 1.97 6.63 11.73
CA PRO A 52 2.46 6.24 13.05
C PRO A 52 1.76 7.01 14.17
N ARG A 53 1.69 6.41 15.36
CA ARG A 53 1.08 7.07 16.53
C ARG A 53 1.90 8.31 16.91
N GLY A 54 1.23 9.46 17.01
CA GLY A 54 1.87 10.73 17.36
C GLY A 54 2.62 11.41 16.21
N GLN A 55 2.57 10.85 15.00
CA GLN A 55 3.14 11.46 13.80
C GLN A 55 2.04 11.75 12.77
N LEU A 56 2.35 12.62 11.81
CA LEU A 56 1.52 12.86 10.65
C LEU A 56 1.62 11.65 9.68
N PRO A 57 0.61 11.46 8.80
CA PRO A 57 0.72 10.47 7.74
C PRO A 57 1.89 10.77 6.81
N ASP A 58 2.57 9.72 6.35
CA ASP A 58 3.57 9.85 5.29
C ASP A 58 2.91 9.67 3.92
N TYR A 59 2.73 10.78 3.20
CA TYR A 59 2.17 10.79 1.85
C TYR A 59 3.20 10.54 0.74
N SER A 60 4.49 10.50 1.07
CA SER A 60 5.57 10.30 0.09
C SER A 60 5.82 8.82 -0.23
N ALA A 61 5.47 7.92 0.70
CA ALA A 61 5.72 6.50 0.58
C ALA A 61 4.47 5.65 0.91
N PRO A 62 3.41 5.66 0.06
CA PRO A 62 2.29 4.76 0.22
C PRO A 62 2.68 3.29 0.05
N ILE A 63 1.96 2.44 0.77
CA ILE A 63 2.00 1.00 0.61
C ILE A 63 0.99 0.63 -0.47
N VAL A 64 1.48 -0.04 -1.52
CA VAL A 64 0.64 -0.44 -2.65
C VAL A 64 0.13 -1.86 -2.45
N LEU A 65 -1.19 -2.01 -2.52
CA LEU A 65 -1.89 -3.28 -2.51
C LEU A 65 -2.58 -3.51 -3.86
N ASN A 66 -2.81 -4.78 -4.18
CA ASN A 66 -3.71 -5.14 -5.28
C ASN A 66 -5.16 -4.95 -4.76
N ALA A 67 -6.04 -4.38 -5.57
CA ALA A 67 -7.44 -4.16 -5.20
C ALA A 67 -8.20 -5.46 -4.86
N GLU A 68 -7.74 -6.62 -5.31
CA GLU A 68 -8.30 -7.93 -4.90
C GLU A 68 -7.86 -8.36 -3.49
N LYS A 69 -6.75 -7.81 -2.98
CA LYS A 69 -6.16 -8.13 -1.66
C LYS A 69 -5.91 -6.83 -0.89
N ASN A 70 -7.02 -6.22 -0.50
CA ASN A 70 -7.08 -4.85 0.03
C ASN A 70 -7.58 -4.78 1.47
N THR A 71 -7.47 -5.85 2.26
CA THR A 71 -7.89 -5.80 3.67
C THR A 71 -6.81 -5.18 4.56
N VAL A 72 -7.20 -4.78 5.78
CA VAL A 72 -6.23 -4.39 6.82
C VAL A 72 -5.25 -5.52 7.16
N ASP A 73 -5.66 -6.78 7.04
CA ASP A 73 -4.79 -7.94 7.25
C ASP A 73 -3.74 -8.06 6.14
N ASP A 74 -4.14 -7.86 4.88
CA ASP A 74 -3.23 -7.80 3.72
C ASP A 74 -2.21 -6.68 3.87
N LEU A 75 -2.65 -5.50 4.31
CA LEU A 75 -1.76 -4.39 4.63
C LEU A 75 -0.73 -4.77 5.70
N CYS A 76 -1.17 -5.44 6.78
CA CYS A 76 -0.27 -5.90 7.83
C CYS A 76 0.77 -6.89 7.31
N LEU A 77 0.36 -7.84 6.47
CA LEU A 77 1.24 -8.82 5.83
C LEU A 77 2.24 -8.15 4.88
N LYS A 78 1.79 -7.15 4.10
CA LYS A 78 2.62 -6.38 3.18
C LYS A 78 3.71 -5.58 3.91
N ILE A 79 3.38 -5.01 5.07
CA ILE A 79 4.36 -4.36 5.95
C ILE A 79 5.32 -5.42 6.51
N HIS A 80 4.82 -6.32 7.35
CA HIS A 80 5.66 -7.32 7.98
C HIS A 80 4.83 -8.46 8.58
N LYS A 81 5.24 -9.71 8.35
CA LYS A 81 4.53 -10.92 8.84
C LYS A 81 4.26 -10.93 10.36
N SER A 82 5.15 -10.34 11.18
CA SER A 82 4.93 -10.28 12.63
C SER A 82 3.84 -9.29 13.04
N LEU A 83 3.58 -8.27 12.22
CA LEU A 83 2.61 -7.21 12.52
C LEU A 83 1.19 -7.77 12.62
N GLN A 84 0.89 -8.75 11.77
CA GLN A 84 -0.37 -9.50 11.76
C GLN A 84 -0.65 -10.21 13.09
N LYS A 85 0.39 -10.72 13.76
CA LYS A 85 0.29 -11.38 15.08
C LYS A 85 0.11 -10.39 16.22
N ASP A 86 0.73 -9.21 16.09
CA ASP A 86 0.68 -8.13 17.08
C ASP A 86 -0.58 -7.26 16.91
N PHE A 87 -1.35 -7.45 15.85
CA PHE A 87 -2.51 -6.61 15.53
C PHE A 87 -3.58 -6.65 16.63
N LYS A 88 -4.06 -5.46 17.00
CA LYS A 88 -5.20 -5.28 17.90
C LYS A 88 -6.40 -4.70 17.17
N ALA A 89 -6.19 -3.62 16.43
CA ALA A 89 -7.19 -2.90 15.64
C ALA A 89 -6.46 -1.92 14.70
N ALA A 90 -7.16 -1.33 13.76
CA ALA A 90 -6.67 -0.19 12.99
C ALA A 90 -7.59 1.03 13.20
N LEU A 91 -7.03 2.23 13.04
CA LEU A 91 -7.80 3.44 12.81
C LEU A 91 -7.64 3.81 11.34
N VAL A 92 -8.76 4.05 10.66
CA VAL A 92 -8.79 4.39 9.24
C VAL A 92 -9.41 5.77 9.06
N TRP A 93 -8.79 6.56 8.20
CA TRP A 93 -9.34 7.80 7.66
C TRP A 93 -9.42 7.65 6.14
N GLY A 94 -10.57 7.94 5.55
CA GLY A 94 -10.74 7.90 4.10
C GLY A 94 -12.10 7.36 3.68
N ALA A 95 -12.21 6.99 2.41
CA ALA A 95 -13.49 6.64 1.79
C ALA A 95 -14.04 5.30 2.29
N SER A 96 -13.19 4.38 2.75
CA SER A 96 -13.67 3.11 3.30
C SER A 96 -14.28 3.24 4.71
N ALA A 97 -14.02 4.35 5.40
CA ALA A 97 -14.51 4.61 6.74
C ALA A 97 -15.81 5.43 6.71
N LYS A 98 -16.81 5.02 7.50
CA LYS A 98 -18.07 5.78 7.67
C LYS A 98 -17.87 7.05 8.51
N HIS A 99 -16.89 7.02 9.41
CA HIS A 99 -16.55 8.12 10.30
C HIS A 99 -15.03 8.27 10.37
N ASN A 100 -14.52 9.49 10.48
CA ASN A 100 -13.08 9.73 10.46
C ASN A 100 -12.56 10.20 11.84
N PRO A 101 -11.67 9.45 12.52
CA PRO A 101 -11.27 8.07 12.23
C PRO A 101 -12.31 7.03 12.66
N GLN A 102 -12.36 5.91 11.92
CA GLN A 102 -13.11 4.72 12.31
C GLN A 102 -12.16 3.66 12.86
N ARG A 103 -12.54 3.04 13.98
CA ARG A 103 -11.84 1.86 14.50
C ARG A 103 -12.34 0.61 13.80
N VAL A 104 -11.43 -0.15 13.20
CA VAL A 104 -11.76 -1.32 12.36
C VAL A 104 -10.95 -2.57 12.72
N GLY A 105 -11.47 -3.71 12.29
CA GLY A 105 -10.83 -5.02 12.41
C GLY A 105 -9.93 -5.36 11.23
N LYS A 106 -9.52 -6.64 11.15
CA LYS A 106 -8.64 -7.18 10.10
C LYS A 106 -9.31 -7.31 8.74
N GLU A 107 -10.58 -7.73 8.75
CA GLU A 107 -11.40 -7.96 7.55
C GLU A 107 -11.91 -6.67 6.89
N HIS A 108 -11.56 -5.50 7.44
CA HIS A 108 -11.98 -4.23 6.87
C HIS A 108 -11.30 -4.01 5.52
N VAL A 109 -12.10 -3.77 4.49
CA VAL A 109 -11.67 -3.51 3.12
C VAL A 109 -11.23 -2.05 3.02
N LEU A 110 -10.00 -1.83 2.56
CA LEU A 110 -9.40 -0.52 2.35
C LEU A 110 -9.61 -0.05 0.92
N PHE A 111 -9.80 1.25 0.75
CA PHE A 111 -9.92 1.91 -0.54
C PHE A 111 -8.65 2.71 -0.87
N ASP A 112 -8.50 3.09 -2.15
CA ASP A 112 -7.38 3.92 -2.58
C ASP A 112 -7.33 5.22 -1.78
N GLU A 113 -6.11 5.62 -1.43
CA GLU A 113 -5.77 6.80 -0.64
C GLU A 113 -6.23 6.78 0.84
N ASP A 114 -6.72 5.66 1.36
CA ASP A 114 -6.98 5.54 2.80
C ASP A 114 -5.70 5.73 3.62
N VAL A 115 -5.84 6.42 4.75
CA VAL A 115 -4.81 6.55 5.77
C VAL A 115 -5.08 5.54 6.87
N VAL A 116 -4.07 4.77 7.27
CA VAL A 116 -4.21 3.69 8.26
C VAL A 116 -3.17 3.83 9.38
N GLN A 117 -3.65 3.79 10.61
CA GLN A 117 -2.83 3.67 11.82
C GLN A 117 -3.09 2.32 12.49
N ILE A 118 -2.08 1.43 12.47
CA ILE A 118 -2.16 0.10 13.07
C ILE A 118 -1.92 0.19 14.59
N LEU A 119 -2.84 -0.36 15.37
CA LEU A 119 -2.74 -0.47 16.82
C LEU A 119 -2.24 -1.88 17.18
N LYS A 120 -1.09 -1.95 17.86
CA LYS A 120 -0.49 -3.21 18.33
C LYS A 120 -0.94 -3.56 19.76
N ARG A 121 -0.92 -4.85 20.09
CA ARG A 121 -1.02 -5.35 21.47
C ARG A 121 0.29 -5.07 22.20
N ALA A 122 0.21 -4.75 23.49
CA ALA A 122 1.38 -4.60 24.34
C ALA A 122 1.74 -5.94 24.99
N LEU A 123 3.01 -6.16 25.34
CA LEU A 123 3.40 -7.24 26.23
C LEU A 123 3.44 -6.71 27.66
N VAL A 124 2.90 -7.48 28.59
CA VAL A 124 2.91 -7.18 30.03
C VAL A 124 3.47 -8.38 30.78
N TRP A 125 4.35 -8.11 31.75
CA TRP A 125 4.79 -9.08 32.76
C TRP A 125 4.67 -8.45 34.16
N GLY A 126 4.38 -9.26 35.17
CA GLY A 126 4.16 -8.79 36.54
C GLY A 126 2.92 -9.42 37.18
N ALA A 127 2.43 -8.84 38.26
CA ALA A 127 1.29 -9.35 39.02
C ALA A 127 0.01 -9.55 38.19
N SER A 128 -0.18 -8.78 37.10
CA SER A 128 -1.35 -8.94 36.21
C SER A 128 -1.19 -10.04 35.15
N ALA A 129 0.00 -10.63 34.99
CA ALA A 129 0.30 -11.64 33.97
C ALA A 129 0.82 -12.95 34.61
N LYS A 130 0.21 -14.09 34.27
CA LYS A 130 0.62 -15.40 34.83
C LYS A 130 2.02 -15.79 34.36
N HIS A 131 3.03 -15.65 35.24
CA HIS A 131 4.43 -16.12 35.21
C HIS A 131 5.28 -15.83 33.94
N ASN A 132 4.68 -15.63 32.78
CA ASN A 132 5.31 -15.36 31.47
C ASN A 132 4.72 -14.07 30.87
N PRO A 133 5.45 -13.35 30.00
CA PRO A 133 4.94 -12.17 29.31
C PRO A 133 3.70 -12.48 28.47
N GLN A 134 2.61 -11.74 28.68
CA GLN A 134 1.35 -11.93 27.95
C GLN A 134 1.02 -10.74 27.06
N ARG A 135 0.41 -11.01 25.90
CA ARG A 135 -0.06 -9.97 24.98
C ARG A 135 -1.41 -9.44 25.41
N VAL A 136 -1.45 -8.18 25.80
CA VAL A 136 -2.66 -7.57 26.35
C VAL A 136 -3.17 -6.41 25.49
N GLY A 137 -4.48 -6.16 25.63
CA GLY A 137 -5.16 -5.03 25.04
C GLY A 137 -4.93 -3.72 25.82
N LYS A 138 -5.67 -2.66 25.45
CA LYS A 138 -5.64 -1.37 26.18
C LYS A 138 -6.52 -1.39 27.43
N GLU A 139 -7.43 -2.35 27.52
CA GLU A 139 -8.42 -2.47 28.61
C GLU A 139 -7.95 -3.42 29.70
N HIS A 140 -6.71 -3.90 29.59
CA HIS A 140 -6.09 -4.70 30.62
C HIS A 140 -5.68 -3.78 31.78
N VAL A 141 -6.09 -4.16 32.99
CA VAL A 141 -5.74 -3.45 34.22
C VAL A 141 -4.30 -3.80 34.58
N LEU A 142 -3.46 -2.79 34.74
CA LEU A 142 -2.08 -2.93 35.19
C LEU A 142 -2.00 -2.70 36.70
N PHE A 143 -1.16 -3.47 37.38
CA PHE A 143 -0.76 -3.25 38.76
C PHE A 143 0.61 -2.56 38.82
N ASP A 144 0.93 -1.93 39.95
CA ASP A 144 2.17 -1.13 40.10
C ASP A 144 3.46 -1.96 39.91
N GLU A 145 3.40 -3.27 40.15
CA GLU A 145 4.51 -4.21 39.94
C GLU A 145 4.62 -4.71 38.50
N ASP A 146 3.71 -4.31 37.61
CA ASP A 146 3.75 -4.69 36.20
C ASP A 146 4.76 -3.87 35.41
N VAL A 147 5.41 -4.55 34.48
CA VAL A 147 6.26 -3.93 33.49
C VAL A 147 5.63 -4.15 32.11
N VAL A 148 5.46 -3.04 31.39
CA VAL A 148 4.85 -3.01 30.06
C VAL A 148 5.92 -2.81 29.00
N GLN A 149 6.16 -3.83 28.18
CA GLN A 149 6.83 -3.62 26.91
C GLN A 149 5.78 -3.33 25.85
N ILE A 150 5.62 -2.04 25.56
CA ILE A 150 5.20 -1.66 24.22
C ILE A 150 6.30 -2.21 23.31
N LEU A 151 5.97 -3.13 22.41
CA LEU A 151 6.87 -3.63 21.37
C LEU A 151 7.24 -2.47 20.43
N LYS A 152 8.06 -1.54 20.93
CA LYS A 152 8.83 -0.57 20.16
C LYS A 152 10.00 -1.32 19.54
N ARG A 153 9.72 -2.34 18.73
CA ARG A 153 10.48 -2.36 17.49
C ARG A 153 9.98 -1.13 16.77
N TYR A 154 10.78 -0.07 16.80
CA TYR A 154 10.90 0.77 15.63
C TYR A 154 11.07 -0.21 14.47
N VAL A 155 9.95 -0.63 13.90
CA VAL A 155 9.90 -0.67 12.46
C VAL A 155 10.04 0.81 12.18
N SER A 156 11.30 1.27 12.06
CA SER A 156 11.61 2.14 10.95
C SER A 156 10.86 1.44 9.83
N ILE A 157 9.70 1.97 9.45
CA ILE A 157 9.09 1.67 8.18
C ILE A 157 10.17 2.19 7.25
N ALA A 158 11.24 1.38 7.11
CA ALA A 158 12.44 1.71 6.39
C ALA A 158 11.86 1.88 5.03
N SER A 159 11.74 3.15 4.64
CA SER A 159 10.84 3.69 3.63
C SER A 159 10.54 2.56 2.68
N TYR A 160 9.37 1.90 2.81
CA TYR A 160 9.12 0.76 1.94
C TYR A 160 9.09 1.39 0.56
N HIS A 161 10.21 1.28 -0.13
CA HIS A 161 10.45 1.87 -1.42
C HIS A 161 9.68 1.03 -2.45
N THR A 162 8.44 0.65 -2.16
CA THR A 162 7.55 0.00 -3.11
C THR A 162 7.02 1.01 -4.12
N MET A 163 6.96 2.30 -3.78
CA MET A 163 6.66 3.37 -4.74
C MET A 163 7.80 3.63 -5.72
N PRO A 164 9.06 3.79 -5.28
CA PRO A 164 10.20 3.67 -6.18
C PRO A 164 10.13 2.36 -6.93
N LEU A 165 10.00 1.18 -6.33
CA LEU A 165 10.02 -0.05 -7.13
C LEU A 165 8.92 -0.18 -8.18
N ILE A 166 7.69 0.33 -7.99
CA ILE A 166 6.65 0.28 -9.04
C ILE A 166 6.84 1.41 -10.05
N ILE A 167 7.10 2.65 -9.62
CA ILE A 167 7.36 3.76 -10.55
C ILE A 167 8.66 3.55 -11.30
N GLU A 168 9.72 3.11 -10.63
CA GLU A 168 11.02 2.69 -11.17
C GLU A 168 10.89 1.40 -11.97
N PHE A 169 10.01 0.44 -11.64
CA PHE A 169 9.71 -0.68 -12.54
C PHE A 169 8.96 -0.23 -13.78
N LEU A 170 7.97 0.66 -13.66
CA LEU A 170 7.26 1.25 -14.79
C LEU A 170 8.20 2.14 -15.61
N GLN A 171 9.06 2.93 -15.00
CA GLN A 171 10.10 3.75 -15.63
C GLN A 171 11.20 2.89 -16.24
N ASN A 172 11.61 1.79 -15.62
CA ASN A 172 12.57 0.83 -16.17
C ASN A 172 11.95 0.00 -17.28
N LEU A 173 10.65 -0.32 -17.20
CA LEU A 173 9.91 -0.96 -18.28
C LEU A 173 9.76 0.02 -19.45
N MET A 174 9.43 1.29 -19.19
CA MET A 174 9.40 2.37 -20.17
C MET A 174 10.79 2.59 -20.78
N ALA A 175 11.85 2.60 -19.98
CA ALA A 175 13.23 2.71 -20.44
C ALA A 175 13.67 1.49 -21.25
N LYS A 176 13.25 0.28 -20.87
CA LYS A 176 13.47 -0.94 -21.67
C LYS A 176 12.72 -0.89 -22.99
N ILE A 177 11.45 -0.50 -22.99
CA ILE A 177 10.65 -0.32 -24.21
C ILE A 177 11.30 0.73 -25.13
N MET A 178 11.85 1.82 -24.57
CA MET A 178 12.58 2.85 -25.32
C MET A 178 13.94 2.38 -25.87
N THR A 179 14.60 1.39 -25.24
CA THR A 179 15.94 0.92 -25.65
C THR A 179 15.92 -0.35 -26.51
N THR A 180 14.81 -1.09 -26.57
CA THR A 180 14.66 -2.32 -27.38
C THR A 180 13.93 -2.13 -28.71
N CYS A 181 13.61 -0.90 -29.12
CA CYS A 181 12.91 -0.58 -30.39
C CYS A 181 13.79 0.11 -31.44
#